data_AF-A0A0K2RF10-F1
#
_entry.id   AF-A0A0K2RF10-F1
#
_cell.length_a   1.000
_cell.length_b   1.000
_cell.length_c   1.000
_cell.angle_alpha   90.00
_cell.angle_beta   90.00
_cell.angle_gamma   90.00
#
_symmetry.space_group_name_H-M   'P 1'
#
loop_
_entity.id
_entity.type
_entity.pdbx_description
1 polymer ?
#
loop_
_entity_poly.entity_id
_entity_poly.type
_entity_poly.pdbx_seq_one_letter_code
_entity_poly.pdbx_strand_id
1 'polypeptide(L)'
;MTVQTAVLIETLTALGAEVRWASCNIFSTQDEAAAAVVVGKGTVEDPRGVPVFAWKARPSTNTGGPPSRSSPGRARTPTLSLGPT
;
A
#
# COMPACT_ATOMS: atom_id res chain seq x y z
N MET A 1 0.47 4.17 8.68
CA MET A 1 0.25 2.76 8.27
C MET A 1 1.06 1.88 9.22
N THR A 2 0.43 1.29 10.23
CA THR A 2 1.11 0.50 11.28
C THR A 2 0.49 -0.89 11.39
N VAL A 3 1.05 -1.76 12.24
CA VAL A 3 0.44 -3.06 12.58
C VAL A 3 -0.99 -2.89 13.11
N GLN A 4 -1.26 -1.87 13.94
CA GLN A 4 -2.61 -1.63 14.43
C GLN A 4 -3.56 -1.23 13.29
N THR A 5 -3.09 -0.41 12.34
CA THR A 5 -3.87 -0.07 11.15
C THR A 5 -4.13 -1.29 10.26
N ALA A 6 -3.21 -2.25 10.19
CA ALA A 6 -3.41 -3.48 9.44
C ALA A 6 -4.64 -4.26 9.95
N VAL A 7 -4.79 -4.41 11.27
CA VAL A 7 -5.95 -5.06 11.89
C VAL A 7 -7.25 -4.33 11.54
N LEU A 8 -7.25 -2.99 11.57
CA LEU A 8 -8.40 -2.20 11.14
C LEU A 8 -8.75 -2.47 9.67
N ILE A 9 -7.77 -2.47 8.76
CA ILE A 9 -7.99 -2.73 7.33
C ILE A 9 -8.56 -4.13 7.13
N GLU A 10 -7.98 -5.15 7.75
CA GLU A 10 -8.47 -6.52 7.66
C GLU A 10 -9.91 -6.65 8.20
N THR A 11 -10.23 -5.97 9.30
CA THR A 11 -11.58 -5.93 9.86
C THR A 11 -12.58 -5.32 8.86
N LEU A 12 -12.24 -4.21 8.22
CA LEU A 12 -13.09 -3.57 7.21
C LEU A 12 -13.32 -4.49 6.01
N THR A 13 -12.28 -5.17 5.53
CA THR A 13 -12.42 -6.13 4.43
C THR A 13 -13.23 -7.36 4.82
N ALA A 14 -13.11 -7.82 6.07
CA ALA A 14 -13.90 -8.93 6.60
C ALA A 14 -15.40 -8.57 6.70
N LEU A 15 -15.71 -7.28 6.87
CA LEU A 15 -17.07 -6.74 6.81
C LEU A 15 -17.55 -6.48 5.37
N GLY A 16 -16.73 -6.76 4.34
CA GLY A 16 -17.09 -6.64 2.93
C GLY A 16 -16.72 -5.31 2.28
N ALA A 17 -15.93 -4.46 2.93
CA ALA A 17 -15.48 -3.21 2.33
C ALA A 17 -14.33 -3.43 1.33
N GLU A 18 -14.39 -2.73 0.19
CA GLU A 18 -13.25 -2.55 -0.70
C GLU A 18 -12.41 -1.35 -0.24
N VAL A 19 -11.13 -1.56 0.04
CA VAL A 19 -10.26 -0.57 0.67
C VAL A 19 -9.07 -0.26 -0.22
N ARG A 20 -8.60 0.99 -0.19
CA ARG A 20 -7.28 1.42 -0.66
C ARG A 20 -6.68 2.30 0.42
N TRP A 21 -5.42 2.11 0.77
CA TRP A 21 -4.84 2.77 1.93
C TRP A 21 -3.61 3.62 1.59
N ALA A 22 -3.44 4.73 2.31
CA ALA A 22 -2.25 5.57 2.31
C ALA A 22 -1.92 6.00 3.75
N SER A 23 -0.65 6.27 4.05
CA SER A 23 -0.27 6.82 5.35
C SER A 23 -0.56 8.32 5.39
N CYS A 24 -1.03 8.83 6.52
CA CYS A 24 -1.20 10.26 6.77
C CYS A 24 0.09 10.95 7.24
N ASN A 25 1.18 10.21 7.49
CA ASN A 25 2.47 10.77 7.85
C ASN A 25 3.62 9.95 7.24
N ILE A 26 4.64 10.65 6.75
CA ILE A 26 5.78 10.09 6.00
C ILE A 26 6.71 9.23 6.88
N PHE A 27 6.69 9.45 8.19
CA PHE A 27 7.55 8.72 9.15
C PHE A 27 6.82 7.65 9.96
N SER A 28 5.49 7.58 9.87
CA SER A 28 4.67 6.67 10.70
C SER A 28 4.39 5.31 10.05
N THR A 29 4.84 5.10 8.82
CA THR A 29 4.72 3.79 8.18
C THR A 29 5.66 2.79 8.85
N GLN A 30 5.14 1.61 9.17
CA GLN A 30 5.93 0.42 9.45
C GLN A 30 5.88 -0.43 8.19
N ASP A 31 7.01 -0.57 7.50
CA ASP A 31 7.06 -1.16 6.16
C ASP A 31 6.67 -2.63 6.17
N GLU A 32 6.97 -3.34 7.26
CA GLU A 32 6.58 -4.73 7.47
C GLU A 32 5.05 -4.88 7.54
N ALA A 33 4.37 -3.94 8.22
CA ALA A 33 2.92 -3.92 8.28
C ALA A 33 2.29 -3.57 6.92
N ALA A 34 2.88 -2.60 6.20
CA ALA A 34 2.43 -2.25 4.86
C ALA A 34 2.58 -3.45 3.90
N ALA A 35 3.71 -4.15 3.93
CA ALA A 35 3.94 -5.34 3.13
C ALA A 35 2.97 -6.48 3.47
N ALA A 36 2.73 -6.74 4.76
CA ALA A 36 1.80 -7.78 5.20
C ALA A 36 0.37 -7.52 4.72
N VAL A 37 -0.10 -6.28 4.77
CA VAL A 37 -1.44 -5.91 4.27
C VAL A 37 -1.56 -6.09 2.76
N VAL A 38 -0.51 -5.81 1.99
CA VAL A 38 -0.51 -6.02 0.54
C VAL A 38 -0.50 -7.52 0.20
N VAL A 39 0.31 -8.32 0.89
CA VAL A 39 0.36 -9.78 0.67
C VAL A 39 -0.96 -10.45 1.08
N GLY A 40 -1.51 -10.07 2.25
CA GLY A 40 -2.71 -10.68 2.81
C GLY A 40 -2.58 -12.19 2.95
N LYS A 41 -3.58 -12.94 2.48
CA LYS A 41 -3.55 -14.42 2.41
C LYS A 41 -2.76 -14.96 1.21
N GLY A 42 -2.15 -14.10 0.40
CA GLY A 42 -1.37 -14.46 -0.78
C GLY A 42 0.10 -14.71 -0.47
N THR A 43 0.95 -14.55 -1.48
CA THR A 43 2.41 -14.51 -1.35
C THR A 43 2.95 -13.18 -1.86
N VAL A 44 4.27 -13.00 -1.82
CA VAL A 44 4.92 -11.78 -2.34
C VAL A 44 4.77 -11.70 -3.86
N GLU A 45 4.76 -12.84 -4.54
CA GLU A 45 4.62 -12.96 -5.99
C GLU A 45 3.16 -12.90 -6.45
N ASP A 46 2.23 -13.40 -5.63
CA ASP A 46 0.79 -13.37 -5.85
C ASP A 46 0.06 -12.73 -4.65
N PRO A 47 0.14 -11.40 -4.50
CA PRO A 47 -0.48 -10.70 -3.37
C PRO A 47 -2.01 -10.72 -3.50
N ARG A 48 -2.68 -11.07 -2.40
CA ARG A 48 -4.16 -11.13 -2.33
C ARG A 48 -4.74 -10.21 -1.26
N GLY A 49 -3.98 -9.21 -0.86
CA GLY A 49 -4.34 -8.24 0.16
C GLY A 49 -4.87 -6.92 -0.42
N VAL A 50 -4.76 -5.87 0.38
CA VAL A 50 -5.29 -4.54 0.07
C VAL A 50 -4.21 -3.67 -0.58
N PRO A 51 -4.54 -2.86 -1.61
CA PRO A 51 -3.59 -1.89 -2.17
C PRO A 51 -3.18 -0.84 -1.12
N VAL A 52 -1.90 -0.83 -0.73
CA VAL A 52 -1.32 0.14 0.20
C VAL A 52 -0.25 0.98 -0.50
N PHE A 53 -0.39 2.30 -0.39
CA PHE A 53 0.56 3.29 -0.93
C PHE A 53 1.23 4.02 0.24
N ALA A 54 2.09 3.31 0.96
CA ALA A 54 2.78 3.84 2.11
C ALA A 54 4.12 3.14 2.31
N TRP A 55 5.19 3.91 2.45
CA TRP A 55 6.51 3.44 2.89
C TRP A 55 7.09 4.47 3.86
N LYS A 56 8.00 4.05 4.72
CA LYS A 56 8.67 4.94 5.65
C LYS A 56 9.73 5.75 4.91
N ALA A 57 9.62 7.07 4.95
CA ALA A 57 10.69 7.93 4.45
C ALA A 57 11.91 7.82 5.39
N ARG A 58 13.12 7.77 4.83
CA ARG A 58 14.33 7.96 5.63
C ARG A 58 14.44 9.42 6.04
N PRO A 59 14.94 9.74 7.24
CA PRO A 59 15.30 11.10 7.58
C PRO A 59 16.54 11.48 6.75
N SER A 60 16.34 12.10 5.60
CA SER A 60 17.34 12.97 4.99
C SER A 60 16.84 14.40 5.13
N THR A 61 17.73 15.29 5.51
CA THR A 61 17.52 16.75 5.51
C THR A 61 16.70 17.18 4.29
N ASN A 62 15.52 17.77 4.54
CA ASN A 62 14.67 18.48 3.57
C ASN A 62 14.18 17.70 2.32
N THR A 63 13.02 17.04 2.44
CA THR A 63 12.06 16.93 1.31
C THR A 63 10.64 16.80 1.88
N GLY A 64 9.99 17.95 2.11
CA GLY A 64 8.57 18.03 2.44
C GLY A 64 7.72 18.01 1.18
N GLY A 65 7.39 16.81 0.69
CA GLY A 65 6.41 16.64 -0.39
C GLY A 65 5.67 15.31 -0.27
N PRO A 66 4.37 15.25 -0.62
CA PRO A 66 3.65 13.98 -0.72
C PRO A 66 4.33 13.11 -1.80
N PRO A 67 4.27 11.77 -1.69
CA PRO A 67 4.87 10.88 -2.67
C PRO A 67 4.20 11.10 -4.04
N SER A 68 4.91 11.76 -4.95
CA SER A 68 4.54 11.82 -6.35
C SER A 68 4.70 10.44 -6.97
N ARG A 69 3.87 10.16 -7.98
CA ARG A 69 3.72 8.89 -8.71
C ARG A 69 4.98 8.43 -9.46
N SER A 70 6.15 9.00 -9.17
CA SER A 70 7.38 8.91 -9.94
C SER A 70 8.55 8.39 -9.09
N SER A 71 8.56 7.10 -8.82
CA SER A 71 9.81 6.33 -8.73
C SER A 71 9.55 4.92 -9.24
N PRO A 72 9.64 4.72 -10.57
CA PRO A 72 9.42 3.45 -11.23
C PRO A 72 10.72 2.65 -11.20
N GLY A 73 10.97 1.93 -10.12
CA GLY A 73 12.00 0.90 -10.03
C GLY A 73 11.37 -0.48 -10.11
N ARG A 74 11.04 -0.95 -11.31
CA ARG A 74 10.74 -2.36 -11.62
C ARG A 74 9.41 -2.93 -11.09
N ALA A 75 8.30 -2.46 -11.66
CA ALA A 75 7.10 -3.29 -11.83
C ALA A 75 6.56 -3.08 -13.25
N ARG A 76 6.84 -4.04 -14.14
CA ARG A 76 6.29 -4.10 -15.48
C ARG A 76 4.82 -4.52 -15.41
N THR A 77 3.93 -3.65 -15.92
CA THR A 77 2.58 -3.89 -16.49
C THR A 77 1.49 -4.48 -15.56
N PRO A 78 0.26 -3.92 -15.59
CA PRO A 78 -0.65 -4.33 -16.64
C PRO A 78 -1.30 -3.16 -17.40
N THR A 79 -1.44 -3.39 -18.69
CA THR A 79 -2.18 -2.59 -19.66
C THR A 79 -3.66 -2.58 -19.27
N LEU A 80 -4.20 -1.40 -18.95
CA LEU A 80 -5.64 -1.18 -18.83
C LEU A 80 -6.24 -1.16 -20.24
N SER A 81 -6.78 -2.29 -20.69
CA SER A 81 -7.71 -2.34 -21.83
C SER A 81 -9.12 -2.32 -21.28
N LEU A 82 -9.76 -1.15 -21.29
CA LEU A 82 -11.19 -1.00 -21.00
C LEU A 82 -11.97 -1.51 -22.22
N GLY A 83 -12.65 -2.64 -22.08
CA GLY A 83 -13.73 -3.06 -23.00
C GLY A 83 -15.09 -2.58 -22.47
N PRO A 84 -16.04 -2.20 -23.34
CA PRO A 84 -17.37 -1.79 -22.90
C PRO A 84 -18.31 -3.00 -22.78
N THR A 85 -19.02 -3.10 -21.65
CA THR A 85 -20.39 -3.63 -21.53
C THR A 85 -21.03 -3.00 -20.31
#